data_AF-A0A4W5P214-F1
#
_entry.id   AF-A0A4W5P214-F1
#
_cell.length_a   1.000
_cell.length_b   1.000
_cell.length_c   1.000
_cell.angle_alpha   90.00
_cell.angle_beta   90.00
_cell.angle_gamma   90.00
#
_symmetry.space_group_name_H-M   'P 1'
#
loop_
_entity.id
_entity.type
_entity.pdbx_description
1 polymer ?
#
loop_
_entity_poly.entity_id
_entity_poly.type
_entity_poly.pdbx_seq_one_letter_code
_entity_poly.pdbx_strand_id
1 'polypeptide(L)'
;MASQRGVPISKLCPKFLHTNSTSHTWPFSAIAELVDNAYDPDVNAKQFWIDKTQIKEKDCLIFMDNGNGLDYENMHKMLSFGYSDKRVINGKHPIGLYGNGFKSGSMRLGKDAIVFSKSQDGDTMQVGMLSQSYLAHIEADEIIVPIISFQCVPHSQYILL
;
A
#
# COMPACT_ATOMS: atom_id res chain seq x y z
N MET A 1 15.60 -15.10 -14.09
CA MET A 1 14.24 -14.65 -14.46
C MET A 1 13.24 -15.43 -13.62
N ALA A 2 12.23 -14.79 -13.04
CA ALA A 2 11.19 -15.51 -12.32
C ALA A 2 10.41 -16.40 -13.32
N SER A 3 10.48 -17.72 -13.11
CA SER A 3 9.79 -18.72 -13.93
C SER A 3 9.03 -19.67 -13.03
N GLN A 4 7.78 -19.96 -13.34
CA GLN A 4 7.02 -20.98 -12.63
C GLN A 4 7.08 -22.27 -13.43
N ARG A 5 7.79 -23.29 -12.92
CA ARG A 5 7.97 -24.59 -13.60
C ARG A 5 8.49 -24.46 -15.04
N GLY A 6 9.41 -23.51 -15.29
CA GLY A 6 10.00 -23.27 -16.60
C GLY A 6 9.16 -22.39 -17.54
N VAL A 7 7.94 -21.99 -17.14
CA VAL A 7 7.13 -21.04 -17.90
C VAL A 7 7.48 -19.60 -17.47
N PRO A 8 7.79 -18.69 -18.41
CA PRO A 8 8.06 -17.29 -18.10
C PRO A 8 6.86 -16.60 -17.45
N ILE A 9 7.10 -15.81 -16.40
CA ILE A 9 6.08 -15.00 -15.74
C ILE A 9 5.97 -13.65 -16.44
N SER A 10 4.75 -13.14 -16.61
CA SER A 10 4.52 -11.78 -17.10
C SER A 10 5.04 -10.75 -16.11
N LYS A 11 5.86 -9.81 -16.60
CA LYS A 11 6.53 -8.80 -15.77
C LYS A 11 5.84 -7.45 -15.90
N LEU A 12 5.99 -6.63 -14.86
CA LEU A 12 5.55 -5.23 -14.88
C LEU A 12 6.76 -4.31 -14.91
N CYS A 13 6.91 -3.56 -16.00
CA CYS A 13 7.90 -2.50 -16.14
C CYS A 13 7.56 -1.34 -15.19
N PRO A 14 8.54 -0.67 -14.54
CA PRO A 14 8.28 0.51 -13.70
C PRO A 14 7.45 1.62 -14.36
N LYS A 15 7.56 1.81 -15.69
CA LYS A 15 6.73 2.76 -16.44
C LYS A 15 5.22 2.49 -16.31
N PHE A 16 4.84 1.25 -16.02
CA PHE A 16 3.45 0.87 -15.78
C PHE A 16 2.83 1.61 -14.59
N LEU A 17 3.62 2.01 -13.58
CA LEU A 17 3.11 2.82 -12.47
C LEU A 17 2.50 4.13 -12.95
N HIS A 18 3.18 4.81 -13.87
CA HIS A 18 2.65 6.01 -14.50
C HIS A 18 1.46 5.69 -15.41
N THR A 19 1.57 4.70 -16.29
CA THR A 19 0.47 4.31 -17.18
C THR A 19 -0.81 3.99 -16.41
N ASN A 20 -0.68 3.23 -15.32
CA ASN A 20 -1.80 2.84 -14.46
C ASN A 20 -2.44 4.04 -13.76
N SER A 21 -1.68 5.09 -13.46
CA SER A 21 -2.22 6.33 -12.87
C SER A 21 -3.10 7.14 -13.83
N THR A 22 -2.95 6.94 -15.15
CA THR A 22 -3.70 7.69 -16.17
C THR A 22 -5.18 7.31 -16.25
N SER A 23 -5.61 6.26 -15.53
CA SER A 23 -7.03 5.94 -15.34
C SER A 23 -7.79 7.07 -14.61
N HIS A 24 -7.09 7.87 -13.80
CA HIS A 24 -7.66 8.99 -13.08
C HIS A 24 -7.45 10.31 -13.84
N THR A 25 -8.52 10.82 -14.46
CA THR A 25 -8.51 12.15 -15.08
C THR A 25 -8.56 13.28 -14.04
N TRP A 26 -9.11 13.02 -12.85
CA TRP A 26 -9.29 14.00 -11.78
C TRP A 26 -8.56 13.58 -10.49
N PRO A 27 -7.80 14.47 -9.82
CA PRO A 27 -7.07 14.10 -8.59
C PRO A 27 -7.96 13.59 -7.46
N PHE A 28 -9.20 14.08 -7.34
CA PHE A 28 -10.08 13.62 -6.26
C PHE A 28 -10.64 12.21 -6.52
N SER A 29 -10.66 11.70 -7.75
CA SER A 29 -10.98 10.28 -7.95
C SER A 29 -9.83 9.38 -7.47
N ALA A 30 -8.58 9.85 -7.53
CA ALA A 30 -7.46 9.15 -6.93
C ALA A 30 -7.48 9.21 -5.39
N ILE A 31 -7.95 10.32 -4.80
CA ILE A 31 -8.18 10.41 -3.35
C ILE A 31 -9.31 9.47 -2.92
N ALA A 32 -10.40 9.39 -3.70
CA ALA A 32 -11.53 8.52 -3.41
C ALA A 32 -11.11 7.04 -3.27
N GLU A 33 -10.21 6.55 -4.12
CA GLU A 33 -9.66 5.18 -3.99
C GLU A 33 -8.98 4.93 -2.63
N LEU A 34 -8.34 5.93 -2.04
CA LEU A 34 -7.70 5.80 -0.72
C LEU A 34 -8.75 5.80 0.40
N VAL A 35 -9.79 6.62 0.26
CA VAL A 35 -10.94 6.66 1.19
C VAL A 35 -11.70 5.33 1.15
N ASP A 36 -11.96 4.79 -0.03
CA ASP A 36 -12.66 3.52 -0.24
C ASP A 36 -11.91 2.37 0.43
N ASN A 37 -10.58 2.35 0.33
CA ASN A 37 -9.76 1.33 1.00
C ASN A 37 -9.88 1.38 2.53
N ALA A 38 -9.91 2.57 3.14
CA ALA A 38 -10.10 2.70 4.58
C ALA A 38 -11.54 2.36 5.02
N TYR A 39 -12.52 2.70 4.19
CA TYR A 39 -13.93 2.41 4.46
C TYR A 39 -14.26 0.92 4.36
N ASP A 40 -13.58 0.17 3.48
CA ASP A 40 -13.92 -1.21 3.18
C ASP A 40 -13.95 -2.12 4.43
N PRO A 41 -14.78 -3.18 4.45
CA PRO A 41 -15.08 -3.93 5.68
C PRO A 41 -13.89 -4.65 6.32
N ASP A 42 -12.85 -4.92 5.55
CA ASP A 42 -11.59 -5.52 6.01
C ASP A 42 -10.74 -4.52 6.82
N VAL A 43 -10.70 -3.26 6.40
CA VAL A 43 -10.01 -2.18 7.14
C VAL A 43 -10.93 -1.60 8.22
N ASN A 44 -12.20 -1.34 7.88
CA ASN A 44 -13.28 -0.91 8.77
C ASN A 44 -12.94 0.32 9.63
N ALA A 45 -12.20 1.27 9.06
CA ALA A 45 -11.84 2.50 9.75
C ALA A 45 -13.09 3.28 10.18
N LYS A 46 -13.02 3.92 11.34
CA LYS A 46 -14.07 4.81 11.84
C LYS A 46 -13.80 6.26 11.50
N GLN A 47 -12.53 6.60 11.34
CA GLN A 47 -12.07 7.93 11.02
C GLN A 47 -11.01 7.83 9.92
N PHE A 48 -11.01 8.84 9.07
CA PHE A 48 -10.06 9.01 7.98
C PHE A 48 -9.61 10.47 7.98
N TRP A 49 -8.31 10.70 8.03
CA TRP A 49 -7.71 12.03 8.04
C TRP A 49 -6.90 12.24 6.77
N ILE A 50 -7.09 13.41 6.16
CA ILE A 50 -6.30 13.87 5.03
C ILE A 50 -5.61 15.13 5.49
N ASP A 51 -4.28 15.14 5.38
CA ASP A 51 -3.47 16.28 5.77
C ASP A 51 -2.39 16.57 4.72
N LYS A 52 -1.83 17.78 4.77
CA LYS A 52 -0.68 18.19 3.99
C LYS A 52 0.39 18.70 4.94
N THR A 53 1.58 18.12 4.82
CA THR A 53 2.75 18.55 5.60
C THR A 53 3.96 18.75 4.69
N GLN A 54 5.09 19.12 5.28
CA GLN A 54 6.38 19.17 4.61
C GLN A 54 7.38 18.27 5.34
N ILE A 55 7.97 17.31 4.62
CA ILE A 55 8.99 16.39 5.16
C ILE A 55 10.25 16.57 4.33
N LYS A 56 11.36 16.96 4.97
CA LYS A 56 12.64 17.27 4.30
C LYS A 56 12.44 18.24 3.12
N GLU A 57 11.73 19.34 3.38
CA GLU A 57 11.42 20.39 2.41
C GLU A 57 10.52 19.96 1.22
N LYS A 58 10.02 18.72 1.20
CA LYS A 58 9.09 18.24 0.18
C LYS A 58 7.67 18.24 0.72
N ASP A 59 6.73 18.77 -0.07
CA ASP A 59 5.30 18.66 0.24
C ASP A 59 4.87 17.20 0.22
N CYS A 60 4.11 16.78 1.24
CA CYS A 60 3.59 15.42 1.38
C CYS A 60 2.11 15.47 1.72
N LEU A 61 1.32 14.69 0.98
CA LEU A 61 -0.06 14.37 1.35
C LEU A 61 -0.05 13.16 2.28
N ILE A 62 -0.75 13.27 3.40
CA ILE A 62 -0.89 12.20 4.39
C ILE A 62 -2.34 11.72 4.36
N PHE A 63 -2.51 10.42 4.24
CA PHE A 63 -3.77 9.71 4.38
C PHE A 63 -3.62 8.77 5.56
N MET A 64 -4.45 8.95 6.58
CA MET A 64 -4.37 8.18 7.82
C MET A 64 -5.75 7.66 8.18
N ASP A 65 -5.83 6.42 8.62
CA ASP A 65 -7.04 5.80 9.12
C ASP A 65 -6.74 5.06 10.43
N ASN A 66 -7.80 4.72 11.17
CA ASN A 66 -7.71 3.95 12.41
C ASN A 66 -8.33 2.55 12.28
N GLY A 67 -8.24 1.97 11.08
CA GLY A 67 -8.74 0.64 10.78
C GLY A 67 -7.83 -0.48 11.31
N ASN A 68 -8.10 -1.68 10.82
CA ASN A 68 -7.45 -2.92 11.25
C ASN A 68 -5.98 -3.03 10.77
N GLY A 69 -5.54 -2.16 9.85
CA GLY A 69 -4.22 -2.20 9.26
C GLY A 69 -3.94 -3.49 8.48
N LEU A 70 -2.66 -3.77 8.29
CA LEU A 70 -2.12 -4.80 7.40
C LEU A 70 -0.96 -5.52 8.09
N ASP A 71 -0.88 -6.83 7.91
CA ASP A 71 0.34 -7.61 8.15
C ASP A 71 1.28 -7.58 6.92
N TYR A 72 2.37 -8.33 6.96
CA TYR A 72 3.34 -8.36 5.86
C TYR A 72 2.74 -8.87 4.55
N GLU A 73 1.95 -9.96 4.60
CA GLU A 73 1.37 -10.57 3.39
C GLU A 73 0.34 -9.65 2.75
N ASN A 74 -0.51 -9.00 3.56
CA ASN A 74 -1.50 -8.06 3.07
C ASN A 74 -0.85 -6.76 2.56
N MET A 75 0.22 -6.27 3.20
CA MET A 75 1.03 -5.17 2.66
C MET A 75 1.61 -5.53 1.29
N HIS A 76 2.19 -6.71 1.15
CA HIS A 76 2.78 -7.16 -0.12
C HIS A 76 1.71 -7.31 -1.22
N LYS A 77 0.55 -7.88 -0.90
CA LYS A 77 -0.61 -7.92 -1.82
C LYS A 77 -1.12 -6.54 -2.18
N MET A 78 -1.22 -5.63 -1.21
CA MET A 78 -1.65 -4.24 -1.44
C MET A 78 -0.72 -3.53 -2.43
N LEU A 79 0.59 -3.78 -2.35
CA LEU A 79 1.59 -3.22 -3.28
C LEU A 79 1.67 -3.99 -4.62
N SER A 80 1.16 -5.21 -4.69
CA SER A 80 1.16 -6.08 -5.87
C SER A 80 -0.11 -5.94 -6.71
N PHE A 81 -0.02 -5.99 -8.03
CA PHE A 81 -1.16 -5.76 -8.91
C PHE A 81 -2.13 -6.94 -8.99
N GLY A 82 -3.43 -6.65 -8.95
CA GLY A 82 -4.49 -7.63 -9.20
C GLY A 82 -4.87 -8.52 -8.01
N TYR A 83 -4.24 -8.35 -6.85
CA TYR A 83 -4.64 -9.04 -5.62
C TYR A 83 -5.75 -8.28 -4.91
N SER A 84 -6.91 -8.92 -4.76
CA SER A 84 -7.99 -8.47 -3.89
C SER A 84 -8.70 -9.68 -3.30
N ASP A 85 -8.61 -9.84 -1.98
CA ASP A 85 -9.33 -10.87 -1.23
C ASP A 85 -10.56 -10.30 -0.51
N LYS A 86 -11.00 -9.10 -0.89
CA LYS A 86 -12.10 -8.37 -0.24
C LYS A 86 -13.42 -9.12 -0.39
N ARG A 87 -14.13 -9.30 0.71
CA ARG A 87 -15.40 -10.05 0.81
C ARG A 87 -16.44 -9.23 1.57
N VAL A 88 -17.71 -9.62 1.42
CA VAL A 88 -18.79 -9.06 2.24
C VAL A 88 -18.59 -9.51 3.69
N ILE A 89 -18.53 -8.55 4.62
CA ILE A 89 -18.40 -8.82 6.07
C ILE A 89 -19.59 -8.13 6.76
N ASN A 90 -20.35 -8.89 7.55
CA ASN A 90 -21.53 -8.39 8.27
C ASN A 90 -22.53 -7.63 7.37
N GLY A 91 -22.73 -8.11 6.14
CA GLY A 91 -23.63 -7.49 5.16
C GLY A 91 -23.09 -6.21 4.50
N LYS A 92 -21.89 -5.73 4.89
CA LYS A 92 -21.23 -4.59 4.27
C LYS A 92 -20.44 -5.06 3.04
N HIS A 93 -20.76 -4.51 1.88
CA HIS A 93 -20.07 -4.81 0.62
C HIS A 93 -18.80 -3.95 0.47
N PRO A 94 -17.66 -4.54 0.06
CA PRO A 94 -16.47 -3.78 -0.28
C PRO A 94 -16.65 -3.04 -1.61
N ILE A 95 -16.06 -1.85 -1.70
CA ILE A 95 -15.95 -1.01 -2.89
C ILE A 95 -14.74 -1.47 -3.71
N GLY A 96 -13.60 -1.75 -3.05
CA GLY A 96 -12.37 -2.17 -3.71
C GLY A 96 -12.43 -3.62 -4.20
N LEU A 97 -12.64 -3.84 -5.50
CA LEU A 97 -12.72 -5.19 -6.08
C LEU A 97 -11.51 -5.55 -6.94
N TYR A 98 -10.82 -4.56 -7.51
CA TYR A 98 -9.84 -4.79 -8.57
C TYR A 98 -8.40 -4.99 -8.09
N GLY A 99 -8.10 -4.70 -6.81
CA GLY A 99 -6.73 -4.77 -6.31
C GLY A 99 -5.80 -3.76 -7.00
N ASN A 100 -6.32 -2.59 -7.42
CA ASN A 100 -5.55 -1.58 -8.15
C ASN A 100 -5.64 -0.16 -7.57
N GLY A 101 -6.69 0.15 -6.81
CA GLY A 101 -7.02 1.51 -6.36
C GLY A 101 -5.89 2.25 -5.67
N PHE A 102 -5.20 1.61 -4.72
CA PHE A 102 -4.04 2.22 -4.08
C PHE A 102 -2.93 2.59 -5.08
N LYS A 103 -2.60 1.70 -6.03
CA LYS A 103 -1.50 1.93 -6.98
C LYS A 103 -1.85 3.04 -7.96
N SER A 104 -3.04 2.99 -8.58
CA SER A 104 -3.46 4.01 -9.53
C SER A 104 -3.66 5.36 -8.83
N GLY A 105 -4.28 5.37 -7.65
CA GLY A 105 -4.54 6.57 -6.86
C GLY A 105 -3.26 7.23 -6.36
N SER A 106 -2.39 6.48 -5.68
CA SER A 106 -1.13 7.03 -5.15
C SER A 106 -0.23 7.56 -6.28
N MET A 107 -0.07 6.80 -7.37
CA MET A 107 0.77 7.20 -8.51
C MET A 107 0.19 8.36 -9.32
N ARG A 108 -1.11 8.65 -9.17
CA ARG A 108 -1.76 9.84 -9.74
C ARG A 108 -1.46 11.10 -8.93
N LEU A 109 -1.36 10.95 -7.60
CA LEU A 109 -1.16 12.05 -6.65
C LEU A 109 0.31 12.40 -6.46
N GLY A 110 1.21 11.43 -6.58
CA GLY A 110 2.65 11.63 -6.43
C GLY A 110 3.47 10.56 -7.15
N LYS A 111 4.76 10.81 -7.31
CA LYS A 111 5.69 9.84 -7.89
C LYS A 111 6.03 8.70 -6.93
N ASP A 112 5.92 8.97 -5.63
CA ASP A 112 6.42 8.12 -4.56
C ASP A 112 5.38 8.03 -3.44
N ALA A 113 5.18 6.83 -2.91
CA ALA A 113 4.30 6.56 -1.79
C ALA A 113 4.99 5.64 -0.77
N ILE A 114 4.80 5.94 0.51
CA ILE A 114 5.24 5.11 1.63
C ILE A 114 4.01 4.80 2.47
N VAL A 115 3.81 3.53 2.80
CA VAL A 115 2.70 3.06 3.61
C VAL A 115 3.25 2.59 4.95
N PHE A 116 2.74 3.17 6.02
CA PHE A 116 2.96 2.70 7.38
C PHE A 116 1.69 2.00 7.84
N SER A 117 1.84 0.81 8.40
CA SER A 117 0.72 0.03 8.90
C SER A 117 1.09 -0.67 10.19
N LYS A 118 0.13 -0.83 11.08
CA LYS A 118 0.21 -1.69 12.25
C LYS A 118 -0.89 -2.74 12.14
N SER A 119 -0.57 -4.01 12.36
CA SER A 119 -1.56 -5.09 12.31
C SER A 119 -2.61 -4.93 13.41
N GLN A 120 -3.78 -5.53 13.19
CA GLN A 120 -4.94 -5.41 14.08
C GLN A 120 -4.66 -5.89 15.50
N ASP A 121 -3.88 -6.96 15.64
CA ASP A 121 -3.40 -7.49 16.93
C ASP A 121 -2.36 -6.58 17.61
N GLY A 122 -1.77 -5.65 16.86
CA GLY A 122 -0.71 -4.76 17.31
C GLY A 122 0.67 -5.39 17.38
N ASP A 123 0.81 -6.66 16.97
CA ASP A 123 2.03 -7.45 17.11
C ASP A 123 3.07 -7.11 16.04
N THR A 124 2.64 -6.59 14.89
CA THR A 124 3.54 -6.27 13.79
C THR A 124 3.29 -4.88 13.22
N MET A 125 4.35 -4.27 12.71
CA MET A 125 4.30 -3.00 11.98
C MET A 125 5.07 -3.12 10.68
N GLN A 126 4.54 -2.55 9.61
CA GLN A 126 5.05 -2.69 8.25
C GLN A 126 5.28 -1.32 7.66
N VAL A 127 6.40 -1.19 6.96
CA VAL A 127 6.70 -0.05 6.10
C VAL A 127 6.89 -0.57 4.70
N GLY A 128 5.97 -0.21 3.80
CA GLY A 128 6.02 -0.54 2.39
C GLY A 128 6.31 0.70 1.53
N MET A 129 7.04 0.55 0.43
CA MET A 129 7.31 1.66 -0.49
C MET A 129 6.97 1.30 -1.94
N LEU A 130 6.26 2.20 -2.61
CA LEU A 130 6.01 2.17 -4.06
C LEU A 130 6.49 3.50 -4.67
N SER A 131 7.63 3.47 -5.35
CA SER A 131 8.34 4.69 -5.74
C SER A 131 8.86 4.62 -7.17
N GLN A 132 8.36 5.51 -8.04
CA GLN A 132 8.89 5.69 -9.39
C GLN A 132 10.31 6.26 -9.34
N SER A 133 10.58 7.17 -8.39
CA SER A 133 11.90 7.79 -8.23
C SER A 133 12.96 6.76 -7.84
N TYR A 134 12.65 5.88 -6.89
CA TYR A 134 13.52 4.78 -6.47
C TYR A 134 13.81 3.83 -7.64
N LEU A 135 12.78 3.34 -8.33
CA LEU A 135 12.93 2.39 -9.43
C LEU A 135 13.74 2.97 -10.59
N ALA A 136 13.55 4.27 -10.89
CA ALA A 136 14.36 4.95 -11.89
C ALA A 136 15.82 5.11 -11.44
N HIS A 137 16.05 5.43 -10.16
CA HIS A 137 17.41 5.62 -9.62
C HIS A 137 18.24 4.34 -9.63
N ILE A 138 17.63 3.18 -9.39
CA ILE A 138 18.31 1.88 -9.43
C ILE A 138 18.27 1.21 -10.81
N GLU A 139 17.73 1.91 -11.82
CA GLU A 139 17.56 1.39 -13.19
C GLU A 139 16.85 0.02 -13.23
N ALA A 140 15.78 -0.13 -12.43
CA ALA A 140 15.08 -1.39 -12.32
C ALA A 140 14.35 -1.76 -13.62
N ASP A 141 14.48 -3.03 -14.05
CA ASP A 141 13.72 -3.58 -15.16
C ASP A 141 12.27 -3.94 -14.78
N GLU A 142 12.03 -4.17 -13.48
CA GLU A 142 10.77 -4.63 -12.91
C GLU A 142 10.38 -3.80 -11.70
N ILE A 143 9.09 -3.77 -11.36
CA ILE A 143 8.62 -3.12 -10.13
C ILE A 143 9.13 -3.90 -8.91
N ILE A 144 9.98 -3.26 -8.11
CA ILE A 144 10.49 -3.75 -6.83
C ILE A 144 9.83 -2.95 -5.70
N VAL A 145 9.26 -3.65 -4.72
CA VAL A 145 8.55 -3.04 -3.58
C VAL A 145 9.26 -3.36 -2.26
N PRO A 146 10.08 -2.44 -1.73
CA PRO A 146 10.70 -2.64 -0.43
C PRO A 146 9.64 -2.70 0.68
N ILE A 147 9.70 -3.74 1.52
CA ILE A 147 8.84 -3.91 2.69
C ILE A 147 9.72 -4.27 3.87
N ILE A 148 9.56 -3.54 4.98
CA ILE A 148 10.23 -3.81 6.26
C ILE A 148 9.16 -4.15 7.28
N SER A 149 9.38 -5.22 8.05
CA SER A 149 8.50 -5.64 9.15
C SER A 149 9.21 -5.49 10.49
N PHE A 150 8.50 -4.96 11.47
CA PHE A 150 8.90 -4.87 12.87
C PHE A 150 7.95 -5.74 13.70
N GLN A 151 8.50 -6.44 14.69
CA GLN A 151 7.71 -7.14 15.70
C GLN A 151 7.66 -6.31 16.98
N CYS A 152 6.47 -6.16 17.55
CA CYS A 152 6.26 -5.50 18.82
C CYS A 152 6.56 -6.52 19.94
N VAL A 153 7.78 -6.48 20.48
CA VAL A 153 8.14 -7.29 21.65
C VAL A 153 7.62 -6.64 22.93
N PRO A 154 6.91 -7.37 23.82
CA PRO A 154 6.53 -6.87 25.12
C PRO A 154 7.75 -6.44 25.94
N HIS A 155 7.64 -5.33 26.68
CA HIS A 155 8.72 -4.71 27.46
C HIS A 155 9.20 -5.52 28.69
N SER A 156 8.92 -6.83 28.76
CA SER A 156 9.12 -7.66 29.96
C SER A 156 10.07 -8.85 29.78
N GLN A 157 10.88 -8.90 28.71
CA GLN A 157 12.00 -9.86 28.62
C GLN A 157 13.33 -9.17 28.95
N TYR A 158 13.48 -8.79 30.22
CA TYR A 158 14.83 -8.64 30.78
C TYR A 158 15.33 -10.03 31.18
N ILE A 159 16.37 -10.52 30.52
CA ILE A 159 17.22 -11.55 31.10
C ILE A 159 18.08 -10.81 32.12
N LEU A 160 17.74 -10.93 33.41
CA LEU A 160 18.70 -10.66 34.48
C LEU A 160 19.78 -11.75 34.38
N LEU A 161 21.00 -11.35 34.00
CA LEU A 161 22.20 -12.16 34.19
C LEU A 161 22.58 -12.19 35.67
#